data_AF-A0A076LGW7-F1
#
_entry.id   AF-A0A076LGW7-F1
#
_cell.length_a   1.000
_cell.length_b   1.000
_cell.length_c   1.000
_cell.angle_alpha   90.00
_cell.angle_beta   90.00
_cell.angle_gamma   90.00
#
_symmetry.space_group_name_H-M   'P 1'
#
loop_
_entity.id
_entity.type
_entity.pdbx_description
1 polymer ?
#
loop_
_entity_poly.entity_id
_entity_poly.type
_entity_poly.pdbx_seq_one_letter_code
_entity_poly.pdbx_strand_id
1 'polypeptide(L)' 'MLDSGETTFKRLIEDGGKRYLKALNKDWPEPYLPINGNCSIIGTVIFSGKPRRYAV' A
#
# COMPACT_ATOMS: atom_id res chain seq x y z
N MET A 1 0.04 8.61 -20.37
CA MET A 1 0.02 8.34 -18.91
C MET A 1 -0.09 6.84 -18.76
N LEU A 2 0.88 6.20 -18.12
CA LEU A 2 0.88 4.76 -17.88
C LEU A 2 -0.07 4.48 -16.72
N ASP A 3 -1.37 4.48 -17.00
CA ASP A 3 -2.40 4.18 -16.02
C ASP A 3 -2.81 2.72 -16.20
N SER A 4 -2.14 1.82 -15.47
CA SER A 4 -2.56 0.41 -15.41
C SER A 4 -3.88 0.23 -14.67
N GLY A 5 -4.41 1.28 -14.03
CA GLY A 5 -5.53 1.20 -13.10
C GLY A 5 -5.21 0.41 -11.82
N GLU A 6 -3.95 -0.02 -11.64
CA GLU A 6 -3.57 -0.84 -10.50
C GLU A 6 -3.53 -0.01 -9.22
N THR A 7 -4.19 -0.52 -8.18
CA THR A 7 -4.22 0.10 -6.86
C THR A 7 -3.77 -0.91 -5.81
N THR A 8 -2.90 -0.50 -4.88
CA THR A 8 -2.37 -1.38 -3.82
C THR A 8 -2.51 -0.73 -2.45
N PHE A 9 -2.67 -1.56 -1.41
CA PHE A 9 -2.52 -1.13 -0.01
C PHE A 9 -1.14 -1.50 0.53
N LYS A 10 -0.38 -0.49 0.96
CA LYS A 10 0.95 -0.62 1.56
C LYS A 10 1.12 0.44 2.65
N ARG A 11 2.07 0.26 3.55
CA ARG A 11 2.37 1.22 4.60
C ARG A 11 3.21 2.37 4.03
N LEU A 12 2.77 3.62 4.19
CA LEU A 12 3.61 4.78 3.91
C LEU A 12 4.73 4.90 4.95
N ILE A 13 5.96 5.11 4.49
CA ILE A 13 7.15 5.38 5.30
C ILE A 13 7.78 6.68 4.80
N GLU A 14 8.11 7.59 5.70
CA GLU A 14 8.90 8.79 5.41
C GLU A 14 10.21 8.70 6.19
N ASP A 15 11.35 8.77 5.49
CA ASP A 15 12.68 8.70 6.08
C ASP A 15 13.68 9.53 5.24
N GLY A 16 14.51 10.34 5.91
CA GLY A 16 15.53 11.16 5.25
C GLY A 16 15.00 12.04 4.10
N GLY A 17 13.77 12.54 4.20
CA GLY A 17 13.11 13.34 3.15
C GLY A 17 12.60 12.54 1.95
N LYS A 18 12.70 11.21 1.98
CA LYS A 18 12.19 10.29 0.96
C LYS A 18 10.94 9.57 1.46
N ARG A 19 10.08 9.18 0.51
CA ARG A 19 8.82 8.48 0.79
C ARG A 19 8.79 7.12 0.11
N TYR A 20 8.29 6.12 0.82
CA TYR A 20 8.21 4.73 0.36
C TYR A 20 6.87 4.09 0.73
N LEU A 21 6.43 3.15 -0.09
CA LEU A 21 5.36 2.22 0.22
C LEU A 21 5.96 0.88 0.63
N LYS A 22 5.83 0.53 1.92
CA LYS A 22 6.32 -0.71 2.50
C LYS A 22 5.27 -1.82 2.47
N ALA A 23 5.61 -2.98 1.91
CA ALA A 23 4.78 -4.18 2.01
C ALA A 23 4.70 -4.67 3.46
N LEU A 24 3.51 -5.11 3.89
CA LEU A 24 3.33 -5.69 5.23
C LEU A 24 3.82 -7.14 5.31
N ASN A 25 3.79 -7.87 4.18
CA ASN A 25 4.38 -9.19 4.08
C ASN A 25 5.90 -9.08 4.04
N LYS A 26 6.59 -9.72 4.99
CA LYS A 26 8.06 -9.73 5.08
C LYS A 26 8.71 -10.51 3.95
N ASP A 27 8.00 -11.50 3.40
CA ASP A 27 8.49 -12.36 2.32
C ASP A 27 8.20 -11.76 0.93
N TRP A 28 7.70 -10.52 0.87
CA TRP A 28 7.44 -9.85 -0.40
C TRP A 28 8.77 -9.51 -1.09
N PRO A 29 8.96 -9.87 -2.38
CA PRO A 29 10.25 -9.73 -3.06
C PRO A 29 10.82 -8.31 -3.06
N GLU A 30 9.96 -7.31 -3.27
CA GLU A 30 10.33 -5.89 -3.24
C GLU A 30 9.54 -5.15 -2.15
N PRO A 31 10.00 -5.19 -0.89
CA PRO A 31 9.21 -4.75 0.24
C PRO A 31 9.12 -3.23 0.35
N TYR A 32 9.94 -2.47 -0.38
CA TYR A 32 9.95 -1.00 -0.39
C TYR A 32 9.82 -0.49 -1.82
N LEU A 33 8.71 0.18 -2.11
CA LEU A 33 8.50 0.84 -3.39
C LEU A 33 8.67 2.36 -3.21
N PRO A 34 9.63 3.03 -3.87
CA PRO A 34 9.80 4.46 -3.76
C PRO A 34 8.65 5.23 -4.41
N ILE A 35 8.23 6.34 -3.80
CA ILE A 35 7.27 7.27 -4.41
C ILE A 35 8.06 8.28 -5.23
N ASN A 36 8.15 8.04 -6.55
CA ASN A 36 9.00 8.77 -7.50
C ASN A 36 8.21 9.52 -8.59
N GLY A 37 6.94 9.85 -8.33
CA GLY A 37 6.09 10.61 -9.26
C GLY A 37 5.17 9.77 -10.14
N ASN A 38 5.34 8.44 -10.18
CA ASN A 38 4.40 7.52 -10.85
C ASN A 38 3.42 6.83 -9.88
N CYS A 39 3.26 7.39 -8.68
CA CYS A 39 2.39 6.85 -7.64
C CYS A 39 1.70 8.02 -6.93
N SER A 40 0.40 7.88 -6.75
CA SER A 40 -0.44 8.86 -6.05
C SER A 40 -1.07 8.22 -4.82
N ILE A 41 -1.05 8.94 -3.69
CA ILE A 41 -1.75 8.53 -2.48
C ILE A 41 -3.22 8.92 -2.63
N ILE A 42 -4.10 7.91 -2.67
CA ILE A 42 -5.54 8.13 -2.90
C ILE A 42 -6.30 8.29 -1.58
N GLY A 43 -5.83 7.67 -0.48
CA GLY A 43 -6.50 7.77 0.81
C GLY A 43 -5.76 7.06 1.93
N THR A 44 -6.30 7.20 3.15
CA THR A 44 -5.77 6.59 4.36
C THR A 44 -6.71 5.51 4.87
N VAL A 45 -6.17 4.33 5.16
CA VAL A 45 -6.95 3.23 5.78
C VAL A 45 -7.18 3.55 7.25
N ILE A 46 -8.44 3.64 7.68
CA ILE A 46 -8.83 3.94 9.07
C ILE A 46 -9.44 2.75 9.82
N PHE A 47 -9.79 1.68 9.11
CA PHE A 47 -10.42 0.49 9.69
C PHE A 47 -10.04 -0.77 8.93
N SER A 48 -9.84 -1.88 9.66
CA SER A 48 -9.73 -3.23 9.11
C SER A 48 -10.60 -4.16 9.95
N GLY A 49 -11.59 -4.78 9.32
CA GLY A 49 -12.51 -5.69 9.96
C GLY A 49 -12.62 -6.99 9.17
N LYS A 50 -12.96 -8.08 9.86
CA LYS A 50 -13.33 -9.34 9.22
C LYS A 50 -14.85 -9.43 9.18
N PRO A 51 -15.48 -9.63 8.01
CA PRO A 51 -16.91 -9.86 7.96
C PRO A 51 -17.24 -11.12 8.76
N ARG A 52 -18.34 -11.08 9.50
CA ARG A 52 -18.85 -12.27 10.20
C ARG A 52 -19.18 -13.31 9.14
N ARG A 53 -18.55 -14.49 9.21
CA ARG A 53 -18.98 -15.63 8.39
C ARG A 53 -20.39 -15.98 8.84
N TYR A 54 -21.35 -15.93 7.93
CA TYR A 54 -22.63 -16.60 8.13
C TYR A 54 -22.33 -18.10 8.14
N ALA A 55 -22.57 -18.76 9.27
CA ALA A 55 -22.64 -20.21 9.29
C ALA A 55 -23.91 -20.61 8.53
N VAL A 56 -23.74 -21.35 7.43
CA VAL A 56 -24.83 -22.09 6.79
C VAL A 56 -24.93 -23.44 7.47
#